data_AF-A0A836QKM8-F1
#
_entry.id   AF-A0A836QKM8-F1
#
_cell.length_a   1.000
_cell.length_b   1.000
_cell.length_c   1.000
_cell.angle_alpha   90.00
_cell.angle_beta   90.00
_cell.angle_gamma   90.00
#
_symmetry.space_group_name_H-M   'P 1'
#
loop_
_entity.id
_entity.type
_entity.pdbx_description
1 polymer ?
#
loop_
_entity_poly.entity_id
_entity_poly.type
_entity_poly.pdbx_seq_one_letter_code
_entity_poly.pdbx_strand_id
1 'polypeptide(L)'
;MQDRPVYELLGGPARDRIFCYATGNDVDWYKELGFRAFKLACRHGPADGLEGLKKNEEHVAQARQVIGAEAELMLDCYMAFDVEYTVQLAERLRPYGLKWIEEYLIPEDEDGHAEVRRRLPWMTLAAGEHFYTPFPYQRMLNRGCLDILQPDIHWVGGLTACVKIAHMAEAAGKQVCLHGGGRDPYGQHFTWAMPNTPWGEFYIGSDPGVPLEEAADVSTSSGRVAGARVPVDGWLDTLPQGSGFDLGIEEDQLKPFSF
;
A
#
# COMPACT_ATOMS: atom_id res chain seq x y z
N MET A 1 -17.74 -21.34 15.13
CA MET A 1 -17.22 -20.46 14.06
C MET A 1 -17.95 -20.82 12.79
N GLN A 2 -18.27 -19.86 11.92
CA GLN A 2 -19.22 -20.06 10.81
C GLN A 2 -18.68 -20.90 9.65
N ASP A 3 -17.54 -21.58 9.80
CA ASP A 3 -16.86 -22.41 8.78
C ASP A 3 -16.78 -21.74 7.39
N ARG A 4 -16.38 -20.46 7.40
CA ARG A 4 -16.37 -19.59 6.23
C ARG A 4 -15.13 -18.70 6.26
N PRO A 5 -14.58 -18.34 5.09
CA PRO A 5 -13.47 -17.40 5.01
C PRO A 5 -13.94 -15.99 5.43
N VAL A 6 -13.04 -15.22 6.03
CA VAL A 6 -13.37 -13.88 6.58
C VAL A 6 -13.95 -12.93 5.53
N TYR A 7 -13.51 -12.99 4.26
CA TYR A 7 -14.00 -12.07 3.25
C TYR A 7 -15.51 -12.23 3.01
N GLU A 8 -16.06 -13.45 3.15
CA GLU A 8 -17.49 -13.70 3.04
C GLU A 8 -18.27 -13.13 4.22
N LEU A 9 -17.68 -13.16 5.42
CA LEU A 9 -18.28 -12.57 6.61
C LEU A 9 -18.37 -11.04 6.51
N LEU A 10 -17.52 -10.45 5.68
CA LEU A 10 -17.49 -9.02 5.38
C LEU A 10 -18.37 -8.63 4.19
N GLY A 11 -19.11 -9.57 3.59
CA GLY A 11 -20.02 -9.32 2.46
C GLY A 11 -19.42 -9.52 1.06
N GLY A 12 -18.19 -10.05 0.98
CA GLY A 12 -17.51 -10.35 -0.28
C GLY A 12 -17.86 -11.70 -0.92
N PRO A 13 -17.13 -12.08 -1.98
CA PRO A 13 -16.04 -11.31 -2.59
C PRO A 13 -16.60 -10.20 -3.50
N ALA A 14 -15.99 -9.02 -3.46
CA ALA A 14 -16.32 -7.90 -4.36
C ALA A 14 -15.62 -8.00 -5.72
N ARG A 15 -14.69 -8.96 -5.87
CA ARG A 15 -13.90 -9.23 -7.08
C ARG A 15 -13.39 -10.68 -7.07
N ASP A 16 -13.15 -11.26 -8.25
CA ASP A 16 -12.62 -12.62 -8.36
C ASP A 16 -11.11 -12.68 -8.08
N ARG A 17 -10.39 -11.62 -8.43
CA ARG A 17 -8.94 -11.50 -8.29
C ARG A 17 -8.52 -10.10 -7.84
N ILE A 18 -7.39 -9.99 -7.15
CA ILE A 18 -6.81 -8.72 -6.72
C ILE A 18 -5.64 -8.38 -7.64
N PHE A 19 -5.65 -7.16 -8.21
CA PHE A 19 -4.50 -6.62 -8.91
C PHE A 19 -3.48 -6.13 -7.88
N CYS A 20 -2.24 -6.60 -7.97
CA CYS A 20 -1.18 -6.22 -7.06
C CYS A 20 -0.16 -5.30 -7.71
N TYR A 21 0.26 -4.27 -6.97
CA TYR A 21 1.43 -3.48 -7.32
C TYR A 21 2.62 -3.84 -6.44
N ALA A 22 3.82 -3.77 -6.99
CA ALA A 22 5.05 -4.04 -6.27
C ALA A 22 5.57 -2.78 -5.57
N THR A 23 5.88 -2.87 -4.29
CA THR A 23 6.57 -1.80 -3.54
C THR A 23 8.03 -2.18 -3.34
N GLY A 24 8.92 -1.30 -3.81
CA GLY A 24 10.37 -1.48 -3.79
C GLY A 24 11.03 -0.74 -4.96
N ASN A 25 12.35 -0.87 -5.12
CA ASN A 25 13.11 -0.10 -6.11
C ASN A 25 13.64 -0.93 -7.29
N ASP A 26 13.58 -2.26 -7.25
CA ASP A 26 14.10 -3.17 -8.30
C ASP A 26 13.05 -3.42 -9.40
N VAL A 27 12.60 -2.35 -10.06
CA VAL A 27 11.44 -2.36 -10.97
C VAL A 27 11.64 -3.20 -12.24
N ASP A 28 12.87 -3.40 -12.67
CA ASP A 28 13.21 -4.32 -13.77
C ASP A 28 12.88 -5.77 -13.38
N TRP A 29 13.34 -6.19 -12.21
CA TRP A 29 13.05 -7.52 -11.69
C TRP A 29 11.55 -7.71 -11.40
N TYR A 30 10.89 -6.71 -10.79
CA TYR A 30 9.45 -6.78 -10.54
C TYR A 30 8.64 -6.88 -11.84
N LYS A 31 9.11 -6.27 -12.93
CA LYS A 31 8.51 -6.42 -14.26
C LYS A 31 8.69 -7.82 -14.82
N GLU A 32 9.83 -8.47 -14.59
CA GLU A 32 10.06 -9.88 -14.96
C GLU A 32 9.11 -10.83 -14.20
N LEU A 33 8.78 -10.49 -12.94
CA LEU A 33 7.76 -11.17 -12.14
C LEU A 33 6.31 -10.88 -12.58
N GLY A 34 6.13 -10.07 -13.63
CA GLY A 34 4.84 -9.78 -14.26
C GLY A 34 4.04 -8.64 -13.65
N PHE A 35 4.58 -7.92 -12.65
CA PHE A 35 3.93 -6.71 -12.14
C PHE A 35 3.82 -5.63 -13.23
N ARG A 36 2.75 -4.83 -13.14
CA ARG A 36 2.46 -3.72 -14.08
C ARG A 36 2.27 -2.37 -13.38
N ALA A 37 2.43 -2.35 -12.08
CA ALA A 37 2.30 -1.19 -11.22
C ALA A 37 3.38 -1.24 -10.15
N PHE A 38 4.04 -0.11 -9.90
CA PHE A 38 5.26 -0.04 -9.10
C PHE A 38 5.22 1.16 -8.17
N LYS A 39 5.53 0.98 -6.89
CA LYS A 39 5.73 2.08 -5.93
C LYS A 39 7.20 2.13 -5.50
N LEU A 40 7.87 3.21 -5.88
CA LEU A 40 9.26 3.47 -5.49
C LEU A 40 9.31 4.09 -4.10
N ALA A 41 10.40 3.86 -3.37
CA ALA A 41 10.71 4.59 -2.14
C ALA A 41 11.68 5.73 -2.42
N CYS A 42 11.37 6.94 -1.96
CA CYS A 42 12.27 8.08 -2.00
C CYS A 42 13.57 7.79 -1.26
N ARG A 43 14.68 8.32 -1.77
CA ARG A 43 16.02 8.13 -1.18
C ARG A 43 16.59 9.41 -0.56
N HIS A 44 16.03 10.55 -0.94
CA HIS A 44 16.50 11.88 -0.52
C HIS A 44 15.34 12.70 0.02
N GLY A 45 15.64 13.61 0.94
CA GLY A 45 14.64 14.47 1.60
C GLY A 45 15.01 15.94 1.61
N PRO A 46 14.26 16.78 2.37
CA PRO A 46 14.46 18.23 2.41
C PRO A 46 15.88 18.65 2.79
N ALA A 47 16.54 17.89 3.66
CA ALA A 47 17.91 18.16 4.10
C ALA A 47 18.94 18.09 2.96
N ASP A 48 18.66 17.33 1.89
CA ASP A 48 19.51 17.23 0.70
C ASP A 48 19.30 18.39 -0.30
N GLY A 49 18.31 19.26 -0.05
CA GLY A 49 18.02 20.45 -0.86
C GLY A 49 17.74 20.14 -2.33
N LEU A 50 18.18 21.05 -3.21
CA LEU A 50 17.96 20.94 -4.67
C LEU A 50 18.61 19.69 -5.29
N GLU A 51 19.72 19.22 -4.72
CA GLU A 51 20.37 17.99 -5.18
C GLU A 51 19.53 16.76 -4.85
N GLY A 52 18.90 16.73 -3.68
CA GLY A 52 17.94 15.68 -3.33
C GLY A 52 16.75 15.62 -4.28
N LEU A 53 16.16 16.79 -4.62
CA LEU A 53 15.08 16.86 -5.61
C LEU A 53 15.50 16.29 -6.96
N LYS A 54 16.69 16.68 -7.43
CA LYS A 54 17.24 16.20 -8.69
C LYS A 54 17.47 14.68 -8.67
N LYS A 55 18.03 14.13 -7.61
CA LYS A 55 18.29 12.68 -7.48
C LYS A 55 16.99 11.87 -7.39
N ASN A 56 15.98 12.35 -6.67
CA ASN A 56 14.67 11.71 -6.64
C ASN A 56 14.00 11.75 -8.02
N GLU A 57 14.12 12.86 -8.76
CA GLU A 57 13.66 12.94 -10.14
C GLU A 57 14.39 11.96 -11.07
N GLU A 58 15.72 11.88 -10.99
CA GLU A 58 16.52 10.91 -11.75
C GLU A 58 16.13 9.47 -11.45
N HIS A 59 15.85 9.15 -10.18
CA HIS A 59 15.37 7.82 -9.76
C HIS A 59 14.03 7.46 -10.41
N VAL A 60 13.05 8.37 -10.36
CA VAL A 60 11.74 8.17 -11.01
C VAL A 60 11.88 8.08 -12.53
N ALA A 61 12.73 8.92 -13.13
CA ALA A 61 13.00 8.93 -14.57
C ALA A 61 13.57 7.58 -15.05
N GLN A 62 14.55 7.03 -14.31
CA GLN A 62 15.15 5.74 -14.60
C GLN A 62 14.12 4.62 -14.51
N ALA A 63 13.32 4.59 -13.44
CA ALA A 63 12.26 3.59 -13.30
C ALA A 63 11.27 3.67 -14.48
N ARG A 64 10.84 4.89 -14.85
CA ARG A 64 9.92 5.11 -15.98
C ARG A 64 10.50 4.61 -17.31
N GLN A 65 11.81 4.78 -17.55
CA GLN A 65 12.48 4.26 -18.75
C GLN A 65 12.42 2.72 -18.81
N VAL A 66 12.57 2.04 -17.67
CA VAL A 66 12.56 0.58 -17.57
C VAL A 66 11.14 0.01 -17.74
N ILE A 67 10.16 0.55 -17.02
CA ILE A 67 8.80 0.00 -16.97
C ILE A 67 7.93 0.45 -18.15
N GLY A 68 8.29 1.54 -18.82
CA GLY A 68 7.54 2.12 -19.94
C GLY A 68 6.41 3.05 -19.49
N ALA A 69 5.75 3.71 -20.46
CA ALA A 69 4.73 4.72 -20.18
C ALA A 69 3.39 4.14 -19.70
N GLU A 70 3.08 2.90 -20.08
CA GLU A 70 1.78 2.25 -19.78
C GLU A 70 1.71 1.65 -18.37
N ALA A 71 2.86 1.44 -17.73
CA ALA A 71 2.91 0.92 -16.36
C ALA A 71 2.53 2.01 -15.36
N GLU A 72 1.85 1.63 -14.29
CA GLU A 72 1.50 2.54 -13.21
C GLU A 72 2.73 2.77 -12.32
N LEU A 73 2.97 4.01 -11.90
CA LEU A 73 4.14 4.38 -11.10
C LEU A 73 3.73 5.28 -9.95
N MET A 74 4.15 4.93 -8.75
CA MET A 74 3.86 5.65 -7.51
C MET A 74 5.17 5.99 -6.81
N LEU A 75 5.11 6.96 -5.91
CA LEU A 75 6.26 7.39 -5.12
C LEU A 75 5.89 7.51 -3.65
N ASP A 76 6.58 6.74 -2.81
CA ASP A 76 6.49 6.74 -1.36
C ASP A 76 7.56 7.65 -0.75
N CYS A 77 7.15 8.50 0.19
CA CYS A 77 7.98 9.50 0.83
C CYS A 77 8.18 9.27 2.34
N TYR A 78 7.51 8.27 2.94
CA TYR A 78 7.67 7.82 4.33
C TYR A 78 7.77 8.94 5.38
N MET A 79 6.79 9.83 5.41
CA MET A 79 6.63 10.99 6.31
C MET A 79 7.79 11.99 6.29
N ALA A 80 8.72 11.89 5.32
CA ALA A 80 10.03 12.52 5.44
C ALA A 80 10.07 13.98 4.96
N PHE A 81 9.02 14.49 4.30
CA PHE A 81 9.04 15.78 3.63
C PHE A 81 8.25 16.85 4.37
N ASP A 82 8.47 18.10 3.94
CA ASP A 82 7.62 19.23 4.25
C ASP A 82 6.75 19.60 3.03
N VAL A 83 5.84 20.56 3.21
CA VAL A 83 4.92 21.03 2.16
C VAL A 83 5.67 21.55 0.93
N GLU A 84 6.74 22.33 1.12
CA GLU A 84 7.44 22.96 0.00
C GLU A 84 8.22 21.96 -0.84
N TYR A 85 8.94 21.06 -0.17
CA TYR A 85 9.68 20.01 -0.84
C TYR A 85 8.75 19.09 -1.61
N THR A 86 7.61 18.71 -1.00
CA THR A 86 6.58 17.88 -1.64
C THR A 86 6.07 18.54 -2.93
N VAL A 87 5.70 19.82 -2.86
CA VAL A 87 5.16 20.56 -4.03
C VAL A 87 6.22 20.71 -5.12
N GLN A 88 7.46 21.05 -4.75
CA GLN A 88 8.55 21.16 -5.73
C GLN A 88 8.83 19.83 -6.42
N LEU A 89 8.91 18.73 -5.66
CA LEU A 89 9.15 17.41 -6.23
C LEU A 89 7.99 16.99 -7.15
N ALA A 90 6.74 17.15 -6.72
CA ALA A 90 5.57 16.79 -7.52
C ALA A 90 5.52 17.52 -8.86
N GLU A 91 5.81 18.82 -8.89
CA GLU A 91 5.84 19.59 -10.15
C GLU A 91 6.97 19.15 -11.08
N ARG A 92 8.16 18.82 -10.54
CA ARG A 92 9.25 18.23 -11.34
C ARG A 92 8.87 16.86 -11.90
N LEU A 93 8.11 16.09 -11.14
CA LEU A 93 7.73 14.72 -11.52
C LEU A 93 6.53 14.63 -12.46
N ARG A 94 5.89 15.76 -12.77
CA ARG A 94 4.71 15.83 -13.65
C ARG A 94 4.89 15.13 -15.01
N PRO A 95 6.05 15.21 -15.71
CA PRO A 95 6.25 14.51 -16.99
C PRO A 95 6.24 12.98 -16.90
N TYR A 96 6.46 12.40 -15.71
CA TYR A 96 6.56 10.94 -15.54
C TYR A 96 5.21 10.27 -15.26
N GLY A 97 4.12 11.04 -15.16
CA GLY A 97 2.76 10.52 -15.02
C GLY A 97 2.60 9.61 -13.81
N LEU A 98 2.95 10.10 -12.62
CA LEU A 98 2.75 9.34 -11.40
C LEU A 98 1.25 9.12 -11.13
N LYS A 99 0.92 7.92 -10.68
CA LYS A 99 -0.42 7.55 -10.23
C LYS A 99 -0.76 8.18 -8.89
N TRP A 100 0.17 8.21 -7.94
CA TRP A 100 0.04 8.96 -6.68
C TRP A 100 1.40 9.27 -6.06
N ILE A 101 1.39 10.24 -5.13
CA ILE A 101 2.45 10.48 -4.14
C ILE A 101 1.92 10.09 -2.77
N GLU A 102 2.72 9.32 -2.05
CA GLU A 102 2.34 8.66 -0.81
C GLU A 102 3.13 9.16 0.39
N GLU A 103 2.42 9.32 1.51
CA GLU A 103 2.95 9.58 2.84
C GLU A 103 4.05 10.64 2.86
N TYR A 104 3.75 11.81 2.30
CA TYR A 104 4.73 12.87 2.10
C TYR A 104 5.01 13.70 3.35
N LEU A 105 4.05 13.84 4.28
CA LEU A 105 4.25 14.53 5.56
C LEU A 105 4.07 13.58 6.74
N ILE A 106 4.53 14.03 7.91
CA ILE A 106 4.17 13.42 9.19
C ILE A 106 2.64 13.36 9.37
N PRO A 107 2.11 12.32 10.03
CA PRO A 107 0.67 12.08 10.06
C PRO A 107 -0.11 13.14 10.85
N GLU A 108 0.52 13.82 11.79
CA GLU A 108 -0.09 14.87 12.61
C GLU A 108 -0.32 16.19 11.84
N ASP A 109 0.39 16.43 10.74
CA ASP A 109 0.33 17.70 10.00
C ASP A 109 -0.85 17.73 9.01
N GLU A 110 -2.08 17.73 9.54
CA GLU A 110 -3.31 17.75 8.73
C GLU A 110 -3.47 19.04 7.92
N ASP A 111 -3.00 20.16 8.46
CA ASP A 111 -3.06 21.45 7.79
C ASP A 111 -2.06 21.49 6.63
N GLY A 112 -0.86 20.91 6.80
CA GLY A 112 0.10 20.69 5.72
C GLY A 112 -0.46 19.80 4.61
N HIS A 113 -1.16 18.71 4.95
CA HIS A 113 -1.83 17.87 3.95
C HIS A 113 -2.87 18.66 3.13
N ALA A 114 -3.67 19.50 3.79
CA ALA A 114 -4.64 20.37 3.11
C ALA A 114 -3.96 21.42 2.21
N GLU A 115 -2.82 21.98 2.64
CA GLU A 115 -2.04 22.93 1.85
C GLU A 115 -1.40 22.26 0.63
N VAL A 116 -0.86 21.05 0.75
CA VAL A 116 -0.35 20.26 -0.38
C VAL A 116 -1.49 20.00 -1.38
N ARG A 117 -2.67 19.57 -0.93
CA ARG A 117 -3.84 19.41 -1.80
C ARG A 117 -4.19 20.68 -2.56
N ARG A 118 -4.22 21.82 -1.87
CA ARG A 118 -4.53 23.13 -2.47
C ARG A 118 -3.54 23.49 -3.59
N ARG A 119 -2.27 23.14 -3.41
CA ARG A 119 -1.18 23.46 -4.36
C ARG A 119 -1.01 22.42 -5.46
N LEU A 120 -1.39 21.18 -5.22
CA LEU A 120 -1.33 20.06 -6.17
C LEU A 120 -2.74 19.50 -6.45
N PRO A 121 -3.69 20.30 -6.96
CA PRO A 121 -5.05 19.82 -7.22
C PRO A 121 -5.12 18.75 -8.32
N TRP A 122 -4.04 18.58 -9.08
CA TRP A 122 -3.93 17.64 -10.20
C TRP A 122 -3.33 16.28 -9.81
N MET A 123 -2.65 16.20 -8.67
CA MET A 123 -1.96 14.97 -8.23
C MET A 123 -2.85 14.17 -7.30
N THR A 124 -2.88 12.85 -7.49
CA THR A 124 -3.49 11.94 -6.51
C THR A 124 -2.57 11.84 -5.30
N LEU A 125 -3.13 12.07 -4.12
CA LEU A 125 -2.38 12.04 -2.86
C LEU A 125 -2.90 10.89 -2.00
N ALA A 126 -1.97 10.09 -1.48
CA ALA A 126 -2.24 8.93 -0.66
C ALA A 126 -1.50 9.06 0.68
N ALA A 127 -2.13 8.60 1.76
CA ALA A 127 -1.49 8.48 3.07
C ALA A 127 -2.34 7.59 3.99
N GLY A 128 -1.75 7.19 5.10
CA GLY A 128 -2.50 6.76 6.27
C GLY A 128 -1.95 5.53 6.97
N GLU A 129 -0.86 4.92 6.52
CA GLU A 129 -0.31 3.75 7.21
C GLU A 129 0.00 4.09 8.69
N HIS A 130 0.51 5.29 8.96
CA HIS A 130 0.74 5.81 10.32
C HIS A 130 -0.44 6.57 10.95
N PHE A 131 -1.67 6.39 10.46
CA PHE A 131 -2.88 6.85 11.15
C PHE A 131 -3.47 5.75 12.02
N TYR A 132 -3.69 6.05 13.29
CA TYR A 132 -4.23 5.11 14.26
C TYR A 132 -5.70 5.43 14.58
N THR A 133 -6.54 4.40 14.63
CA THR A 133 -8.00 4.47 14.76
C THR A 133 -8.72 5.09 13.53
N PRO A 134 -10.06 4.97 13.41
CA PRO A 134 -10.79 5.60 12.32
C PRO A 134 -10.83 7.14 12.35
N PHE A 135 -10.51 7.79 13.48
CA PHE A 135 -10.73 9.24 13.63
C PHE A 135 -9.83 10.12 12.74
N PRO A 136 -8.52 9.89 12.59
CA PRO A 136 -7.69 10.67 11.67
C PRO A 136 -8.18 10.57 10.21
N TYR A 137 -8.58 9.38 9.76
CA TYR A 137 -9.17 9.20 8.43
C TYR A 137 -10.42 10.06 8.22
N GLN A 138 -11.33 10.09 9.20
CA GLN A 138 -12.50 10.96 9.15
C GLN A 138 -12.11 12.44 8.99
N ARG A 139 -11.10 12.90 9.72
CA ARG A 139 -10.62 14.30 9.63
C ARG A 139 -10.00 14.59 8.27
N MET A 140 -9.16 13.71 7.74
CA MET A 140 -8.57 13.86 6.40
C MET A 140 -9.64 13.85 5.30
N LEU A 141 -10.66 12.98 5.41
CA LEU A 141 -11.81 12.96 4.50
C LEU A 141 -12.61 14.26 4.54
N ASN A 142 -12.91 14.78 5.74
CA ASN A 142 -13.63 16.04 5.91
C ASN A 142 -12.87 17.24 5.33
N ARG A 143 -11.53 17.20 5.39
CA ARG A 143 -10.65 18.21 4.78
C ARG A 143 -10.51 18.04 3.27
N GLY A 144 -10.87 16.87 2.72
CA GLY A 144 -10.74 16.56 1.30
C GLY A 144 -9.29 16.55 0.80
N CYS A 145 -8.32 16.26 1.67
CA CYS A 145 -6.90 16.35 1.32
C CYS A 145 -6.31 15.08 0.69
N LEU A 146 -6.93 13.91 0.92
CA LEU A 146 -6.47 12.61 0.41
C LEU A 146 -7.46 12.01 -0.61
N ASP A 147 -6.92 11.27 -1.56
CA ASP A 147 -7.70 10.50 -2.55
C ASP A 147 -7.72 9.01 -2.24
N ILE A 148 -6.63 8.49 -1.70
CA ILE A 148 -6.45 7.09 -1.33
C ILE A 148 -6.05 7.04 0.14
N LEU A 149 -6.78 6.24 0.92
CA LEU A 149 -6.49 6.01 2.34
C LEU A 149 -5.80 4.66 2.50
N GLN A 150 -4.72 4.62 3.30
CA GLN A 150 -3.84 3.45 3.34
C GLN A 150 -3.63 2.87 4.74
N PRO A 151 -4.70 2.47 5.47
CA PRO A 151 -4.53 1.84 6.76
C PRO A 151 -3.69 0.57 6.68
N ASP A 152 -2.74 0.43 7.59
CA ASP A 152 -2.18 -0.88 7.91
C ASP A 152 -3.14 -1.59 8.87
N ILE A 153 -3.57 -2.80 8.51
CA ILE A 153 -4.54 -3.59 9.28
C ILE A 153 -4.02 -4.00 10.66
N HIS A 154 -2.71 -4.16 10.82
CA HIS A 154 -2.06 -4.51 12.08
C HIS A 154 -1.90 -3.30 13.01
N TRP A 155 -1.88 -2.09 12.47
CA TRP A 155 -1.55 -0.88 13.23
C TRP A 155 -2.78 -0.05 13.58
N VAL A 156 -3.73 0.09 12.64
CA VAL A 156 -4.85 1.04 12.76
C VAL A 156 -5.91 0.66 13.82
N GLY A 157 -5.87 -0.58 14.31
CA GLY A 157 -6.88 -1.15 15.22
C GLY A 157 -7.59 -2.39 14.68
N GLY A 158 -6.97 -3.10 13.73
CA GLY A 158 -7.47 -4.36 13.22
C GLY A 158 -8.53 -4.24 12.13
N LEU A 159 -8.99 -5.40 11.67
CA LEU A 159 -9.99 -5.55 10.61
C LEU A 159 -11.24 -4.68 10.83
N THR A 160 -11.75 -4.64 12.07
CA THR A 160 -12.95 -3.85 12.42
C THR A 160 -12.73 -2.35 12.18
N ALA A 161 -11.53 -1.83 12.42
CA ALA A 161 -11.21 -0.44 12.13
C ALA A 161 -11.10 -0.20 10.62
N CYS A 162 -10.44 -1.10 9.87
CA CYS A 162 -10.36 -1.03 8.42
C CYS A 162 -11.74 -1.00 7.76
N VAL A 163 -12.70 -1.83 8.20
CA VAL A 163 -14.08 -1.84 7.66
C VAL A 163 -14.78 -0.50 7.88
N LYS A 164 -14.65 0.09 9.07
CA LYS A 164 -15.21 1.43 9.35
C LYS A 164 -14.59 2.49 8.44
N ILE A 165 -13.27 2.43 8.23
CA ILE A 165 -12.56 3.36 7.35
C ILE A 165 -13.01 3.19 5.90
N ALA A 166 -13.12 1.96 5.40
CA ALA A 166 -13.61 1.68 4.05
C ALA A 166 -15.01 2.23 3.81
N HIS A 167 -15.95 2.05 4.73
CA HIS A 167 -17.30 2.61 4.59
C HIS A 167 -17.31 4.15 4.62
N MET A 168 -16.50 4.79 5.48
CA MET A 168 -16.37 6.26 5.46
C MET A 168 -15.77 6.76 4.15
N ALA A 169 -14.75 6.07 3.64
CA ALA A 169 -14.12 6.40 2.36
C ALA A 169 -15.10 6.23 1.19
N GLU A 170 -15.85 5.13 1.16
CA GLU A 170 -16.87 4.86 0.14
C GLU A 170 -17.94 5.95 0.11
N ALA A 171 -18.46 6.35 1.28
CA ALA A 171 -19.42 7.44 1.39
C ALA A 171 -18.86 8.80 0.90
N ALA A 172 -17.54 8.99 0.99
CA ALA A 172 -16.83 10.16 0.48
C ALA A 172 -16.36 10.02 -0.98
N GLY A 173 -16.67 8.90 -1.65
CA GLY A 173 -16.20 8.61 -3.01
C GLY A 173 -14.69 8.39 -3.12
N LYS A 174 -14.04 7.95 -2.04
CA LYS A 174 -12.59 7.72 -1.95
C LYS A 174 -12.26 6.23 -1.91
N GLN A 175 -11.05 5.90 -2.34
CA GLN A 175 -10.54 4.54 -2.35
C GLN A 175 -9.74 4.24 -1.09
N VAL A 176 -9.71 2.97 -0.74
CA VAL A 176 -8.80 2.42 0.27
C VAL A 176 -7.82 1.50 -0.44
N CYS A 177 -6.55 1.57 -0.07
CA CYS A 177 -5.55 0.58 -0.46
C CYS A 177 -4.69 0.30 0.75
N LEU A 178 -4.92 -0.82 1.43
CA LEU A 178 -4.21 -1.10 2.69
C LEU A 178 -2.70 -1.09 2.45
N HIS A 179 -1.96 -0.53 3.40
CA HIS A 179 -0.52 -0.77 3.48
C HIS A 179 -0.31 -2.28 3.68
N GLY A 180 0.31 -2.92 2.69
CA GLY A 180 0.43 -4.37 2.61
C GLY A 180 -0.83 -5.15 2.27
N GLY A 181 -1.84 -4.54 1.64
CA GLY A 181 -3.13 -5.19 1.38
C GLY A 181 -3.10 -6.49 0.59
N GLY A 182 -2.03 -6.75 -0.16
CA GLY A 182 -1.79 -8.02 -0.85
C GLY A 182 -0.77 -8.92 -0.17
N ARG A 183 -0.15 -8.50 0.94
CA ARG A 183 1.02 -9.14 1.55
C ARG A 183 0.67 -10.38 2.38
N ASP A 184 -0.37 -10.29 3.20
CA ASP A 184 -0.75 -11.33 4.17
C ASP A 184 -2.25 -11.67 4.10
N PRO A 185 -2.72 -12.78 4.72
CA PRO A 185 -4.12 -13.16 4.65
C PRO A 185 -5.08 -12.12 5.23
N TYR A 186 -4.64 -11.33 6.21
CA TYR A 186 -5.49 -10.33 6.84
C TYR A 186 -5.83 -9.22 5.85
N GLY A 187 -4.80 -8.67 5.20
CA GLY A 187 -4.94 -7.68 4.13
C GLY A 187 -5.66 -8.25 2.91
N GLN A 188 -5.33 -9.47 2.51
CA GLN A 188 -5.91 -10.12 1.33
C GLN A 188 -7.41 -10.35 1.48
N HIS A 189 -7.86 -10.91 2.61
CA HIS A 189 -9.30 -11.12 2.87
C HIS A 189 -10.07 -9.80 2.87
N PHE A 190 -9.51 -8.74 3.48
CA PHE A 190 -10.13 -7.42 3.44
C PHE A 190 -10.21 -6.87 2.02
N THR A 191 -9.12 -6.97 1.27
CA THR A 191 -9.01 -6.48 -0.10
C THR A 191 -9.94 -7.24 -1.05
N TRP A 192 -10.23 -8.53 -0.83
CA TRP A 192 -11.28 -9.22 -1.59
C TRP A 192 -12.69 -8.79 -1.20
N ALA A 193 -12.92 -8.46 0.07
CA ALA A 193 -14.26 -8.15 0.57
C ALA A 193 -14.76 -6.76 0.18
N MET A 194 -13.91 -5.73 0.24
CA MET A 194 -14.35 -4.34 0.15
C MET A 194 -14.42 -3.85 -1.32
N PRO A 195 -15.53 -3.25 -1.77
CA PRO A 195 -15.68 -2.80 -3.15
C PRO A 195 -14.76 -1.62 -3.51
N ASN A 196 -14.46 -0.72 -2.57
CA ASN A 196 -13.58 0.43 -2.75
C ASN A 196 -12.10 0.16 -2.45
N THR A 197 -11.70 -1.12 -2.37
CA THR A 197 -10.30 -1.57 -2.24
C THR A 197 -9.88 -2.40 -3.45
N PRO A 198 -9.66 -1.77 -4.62
CA PRO A 198 -9.51 -2.50 -5.87
C PRO A 198 -8.14 -3.18 -6.02
N TRP A 199 -7.10 -2.64 -5.38
CA TRP A 199 -5.71 -3.06 -5.54
C TRP A 199 -5.14 -3.52 -4.20
N GLY A 200 -4.17 -4.44 -4.25
CA GLY A 200 -3.40 -4.88 -3.08
C GLY A 200 -1.94 -4.47 -3.20
N GLU A 201 -1.39 -3.86 -2.17
CA GLU A 201 0.06 -3.63 -2.10
C GLU A 201 0.81 -4.93 -1.83
N PHE A 202 1.86 -5.20 -2.60
CA PHE A 202 2.80 -6.28 -2.33
C PHE A 202 4.22 -5.72 -2.17
N TYR A 203 4.69 -5.64 -0.92
CA TYR A 203 6.06 -5.23 -0.61
C TYR A 203 7.04 -6.38 -0.89
N ILE A 204 8.13 -6.08 -1.60
CA ILE A 204 9.16 -7.07 -1.94
C ILE A 204 10.43 -6.74 -1.17
N GLY A 205 10.60 -7.43 -0.03
CA GLY A 205 11.69 -7.22 0.92
C GLY A 205 12.91 -8.14 0.73
N SER A 206 13.10 -8.70 -0.47
CA SER A 206 14.19 -9.64 -0.77
C SER A 206 15.05 -9.16 -1.94
N ASP A 207 16.27 -9.69 -2.02
CA ASP A 207 17.16 -9.45 -3.17
C ASP A 207 16.56 -10.04 -4.47
N PRO A 208 16.88 -9.44 -5.64
CA PRO A 208 16.49 -9.99 -6.93
C PRO A 208 16.88 -11.45 -7.14
N GLY A 209 15.94 -12.24 -7.66
CA GLY A 209 16.10 -13.66 -7.94
C GLY A 209 15.61 -14.60 -6.83
N VAL A 210 15.25 -14.08 -5.65
CA VAL A 210 14.57 -14.86 -4.60
C VAL A 210 13.09 -15.05 -5.00
N PRO A 211 12.56 -16.29 -5.07
CA PRO A 211 11.14 -16.51 -5.36
C PRO A 211 10.24 -15.71 -4.42
N LEU A 212 9.11 -15.20 -4.91
CA LEU A 212 8.16 -14.46 -4.05
C LEU A 212 7.66 -15.32 -2.90
N GLU A 213 7.65 -16.64 -3.09
CA GLU A 213 7.31 -17.64 -2.08
C GLU A 213 8.30 -17.72 -0.91
N GLU A 214 9.53 -17.28 -1.15
CA GLU A 214 10.64 -17.34 -0.20
C GLU A 214 11.03 -15.95 0.32
N ALA A 215 10.56 -14.88 -0.36
CA ALA A 215 10.78 -13.50 0.05
C ALA A 215 10.26 -13.29 1.48
N ALA A 216 11.16 -12.93 2.40
CA ALA A 216 10.81 -12.72 3.80
C ALA A 216 9.93 -11.48 3.97
N ASP A 217 8.93 -11.58 4.86
CA ASP A 217 8.18 -10.41 5.31
C ASP A 217 8.96 -9.73 6.44
N VAL A 218 9.33 -8.45 6.23
CA VAL A 218 10.08 -7.63 7.20
C VAL A 218 9.36 -7.46 8.54
N SER A 219 8.03 -7.66 8.59
CA SER A 219 7.25 -7.60 9.82
C SER A 219 7.35 -8.87 10.69
N THR A 220 7.97 -9.92 10.15
CA THR A 220 8.14 -11.21 10.83
C THR A 220 9.60 -11.62 10.83
N SER A 221 10.18 -11.82 12.00
CA SER A 221 11.54 -12.37 12.12
C SER A 221 11.66 -13.83 11.64
N SER A 222 10.54 -14.48 11.27
CA SER A 222 10.41 -15.89 10.94
C SER A 222 10.03 -16.19 9.48
N GLY A 223 9.93 -15.17 8.62
CA GLY A 223 9.39 -15.32 7.27
C GLY A 223 7.86 -15.20 7.22
N ARG A 224 7.29 -15.29 6.01
CA ARG A 224 5.92 -14.87 5.71
C ARG A 224 4.83 -15.49 6.59
N VAL A 225 3.75 -14.72 6.78
CA VAL A 225 2.56 -15.16 7.52
C VAL A 225 1.96 -16.40 6.84
N ALA A 226 1.69 -17.44 7.63
CA ALA A 226 1.07 -18.67 7.15
C ALA A 226 -0.27 -18.38 6.46
N GLY A 227 -0.54 -19.05 5.33
CA GLY A 227 -1.72 -18.83 4.49
C GLY A 227 -1.62 -17.64 3.52
N ALA A 228 -0.54 -16.84 3.58
CA ALA A 228 -0.32 -15.73 2.65
C ALA A 228 -0.19 -16.24 1.21
N ARG A 229 -1.03 -15.72 0.32
CA ARG A 229 -0.94 -16.00 -1.12
C ARG A 229 0.06 -15.06 -1.79
N VAL A 230 0.67 -15.52 -2.87
CA VAL A 230 1.59 -14.72 -3.70
C VAL A 230 0.94 -14.29 -4.99
N PRO A 231 1.23 -13.06 -5.46
CA PRO A 231 0.85 -12.67 -6.80
C PRO A 231 1.56 -13.53 -7.85
N VAL A 232 0.80 -14.02 -8.84
CA VAL A 232 1.32 -14.61 -10.08
C VAL A 232 0.99 -13.64 -11.21
N ASP A 233 2.00 -13.21 -11.97
CA ASP A 233 1.88 -12.17 -13.01
C ASP A 233 1.20 -10.87 -12.50
N GLY A 234 1.46 -10.49 -11.25
CA GLY A 234 0.87 -9.33 -10.59
C GLY A 234 -0.58 -9.51 -10.11
N TRP A 235 -1.09 -10.74 -10.02
CA TRP A 235 -2.46 -11.01 -9.55
C TRP A 235 -2.50 -12.03 -8.42
N LEU A 236 -3.32 -11.76 -7.40
CA LEU A 236 -3.83 -12.79 -6.51
C LEU A 236 -5.16 -13.30 -7.11
N ASP A 237 -5.14 -14.50 -7.66
CA ASP A 237 -6.26 -15.06 -8.45
C ASP A 237 -7.02 -16.19 -7.73
N THR A 238 -6.51 -16.64 -6.59
CA THR A 238 -7.05 -17.77 -5.86
C THR A 238 -7.68 -17.31 -4.55
N LEU A 239 -9.01 -17.36 -4.46
CA LEU A 239 -9.75 -17.04 -3.24
C LEU A 239 -9.41 -18.01 -2.11
N PRO A 240 -9.24 -17.52 -0.87
CA PRO A 240 -9.17 -18.36 0.32
C PRO A 240 -10.39 -19.26 0.49
N GLN A 241 -10.18 -20.57 0.71
CA GLN A 241 -11.27 -21.53 0.86
C GLN A 241 -11.43 -22.01 2.31
N GLY A 242 -10.39 -21.90 3.12
CA GLY A 242 -10.44 -22.29 4.53
C GLY A 242 -11.24 -21.32 5.41
N SER A 243 -11.64 -21.84 6.57
CA SER A 243 -12.33 -21.05 7.61
C SER A 243 -11.44 -19.96 8.19
N GLY A 244 -12.02 -18.82 8.52
CA GLY A 244 -11.27 -17.70 9.08
C GLY A 244 -10.36 -17.03 8.05
N PHE A 245 -9.10 -16.79 8.40
CA PHE A 245 -8.09 -16.24 7.49
C PHE A 245 -7.33 -17.30 6.71
N ASP A 246 -7.76 -18.57 6.76
CA ASP A 246 -7.15 -19.67 6.00
C ASP A 246 -5.62 -19.77 6.24
N LEU A 247 -5.21 -19.65 7.51
CA LEU A 247 -3.80 -19.56 7.88
C LEU A 247 -3.04 -20.87 7.65
N GLY A 248 -3.73 -22.01 7.59
CA GLY A 248 -3.09 -23.32 7.39
C GLY A 248 -2.03 -23.67 8.44
N ILE A 249 -2.13 -23.13 9.65
CA ILE A 249 -1.22 -23.44 10.75
C ILE A 249 -1.64 -24.76 11.36
N GLU A 250 -0.73 -25.74 11.33
CA GLU A 250 -0.92 -27.06 11.92
C GLU A 250 -0.58 -27.03 13.42
N GLU A 251 -1.22 -27.90 14.21
CA GLU A 251 -1.09 -27.90 15.68
C GLU A 251 0.36 -28.13 16.15
N ASP A 252 1.14 -28.89 15.39
CA ASP A 252 2.56 -29.18 15.67
C ASP A 252 3.50 -27.98 15.42
N GLN A 253 3.02 -26.95 14.72
CA GLN A 253 3.73 -25.68 14.51
C GLN A 253 3.53 -24.71 15.69
N LEU A 254 2.55 -24.95 16.56
CA LEU A 254 2.24 -24.09 17.70
C LEU A 254 3.29 -24.26 18.80
N LYS A 255 3.96 -23.16 19.14
CA LYS A 255 4.88 -23.11 20.28
C LYS A 255 4.16 -22.46 21.47
N PRO A 256 4.16 -23.10 22.65
CA PRO A 256 3.66 -22.45 23.86
C PRO A 256 4.36 -21.11 24.06
N PHE A 257 3.57 -20.05 24.26
CA PHE A 257 4.11 -18.74 24.56
C PHE A 257 4.77 -18.78 25.95
N SER A 258 6.08 -18.49 26.00
CA SER A 258 6.84 -18.35 27.25
C SER A 258 7.16 -16.88 27.48
N PHE A 259 6.77 -16.36 28.65
CA PHE A 259 7.15 -15.03 29.13
C PHE A 259 8.63 -14.98 29.54
#